data_AF-A0A5A5TJ67-F1
#
_entry.id   AF-A0A5A5TJ67-F1
#
_cell.length_a   1.000
_cell.length_b   1.000
_cell.length_c   1.000
_cell.angle_alpha   90.00
_cell.angle_beta   90.00
_cell.angle_gamma   90.00
#
_symmetry.space_group_name_H-M   'P 1'
#
loop_
_entity.id
_entity.type
_entity.pdbx_description
1 polymer ?
#
loop_
_entity_poly.entity_id
_entity_poly.type
_entity_poly.pdbx_seq_one_letter_code
_entity_poly.pdbx_strand_id
1 'polypeptide(L)'
;MTSIAYSPVNIQASAQSAPVLPCWFGEIMLIIHHLHRQGVLAGIEEQVRFARQRFGHYDVIDFVAVLFGYAISGERTLEAFYERIAPWASPFMALFGRDRLPARSTLSRFLAALDQATVESRALCF
;
A
#
# COMPACT_ATOMS: atom_id res chain seq x y z
N MET A 1 -52.59 -4.12 -23.66
CA MET A 1 -52.03 -4.91 -22.53
C MET A 1 -50.52 -4.91 -22.69
N THR A 2 -49.81 -4.10 -21.91
CA THR A 2 -48.34 -3.96 -21.97
C THR A 2 -47.70 -5.01 -21.07
N SER A 3 -47.15 -6.06 -21.69
CA SER A 3 -46.39 -7.11 -21.01
C SER A 3 -45.07 -6.54 -20.51
N ILE A 4 -44.87 -6.51 -19.19
CA ILE A 4 -43.58 -6.23 -18.59
C ILE A 4 -42.69 -7.43 -18.88
N ALA A 5 -41.73 -7.28 -19.79
CA ALA A 5 -40.72 -8.29 -20.04
C ALA A 5 -39.86 -8.44 -18.76
N TYR A 6 -40.14 -9.49 -17.99
CA TYR A 6 -39.33 -9.88 -16.86
C TYR A 6 -38.00 -10.39 -17.41
N SER A 7 -36.95 -9.57 -17.33
CA SER A 7 -35.59 -10.03 -17.65
C SER A 7 -35.13 -10.91 -16.49
N PRO A 8 -34.93 -12.23 -16.68
CA PRO A 8 -34.50 -13.10 -15.59
C PRO A 8 -33.05 -12.75 -15.24
N VAL A 9 -32.83 -12.18 -14.05
CA VAL A 9 -31.49 -12.00 -13.49
C VAL A 9 -31.00 -13.37 -13.03
N ASN A 10 -30.00 -13.92 -13.72
CA ASN A 10 -29.35 -15.16 -13.32
C ASN A 10 -28.28 -14.85 -12.27
N ILE A 11 -28.58 -15.15 -11.01
CA ILE A 11 -27.65 -15.00 -9.88
C ILE A 11 -26.97 -16.36 -9.66
N GLN A 12 -25.71 -16.46 -10.10
CA GLN A 12 -24.90 -17.67 -9.92
C GLN A 12 -23.97 -17.47 -8.72
N ALA A 13 -24.28 -18.12 -7.59
CA ALA A 13 -23.44 -18.10 -6.40
C ALA A 13 -22.49 -19.31 -6.40
N SER A 14 -21.20 -19.08 -6.19
CA SER A 14 -20.18 -20.13 -5.99
C SER A 14 -19.91 -20.32 -4.50
N ALA A 15 -19.60 -21.55 -4.07
CA ALA A 15 -19.16 -21.84 -2.69
C ALA A 15 -17.75 -21.29 -2.40
N GLN A 16 -17.01 -20.84 -3.42
CA GLN A 16 -15.70 -20.24 -3.27
C GLN A 16 -15.84 -18.75 -2.96
N SER A 17 -15.36 -18.35 -1.79
CA SER A 17 -15.26 -16.94 -1.41
C SER A 17 -14.25 -16.25 -2.33
N ALA A 18 -14.71 -15.37 -3.21
CA ALA A 18 -13.82 -14.51 -3.98
C ALA A 18 -13.14 -13.52 -3.02
N PRO A 19 -11.86 -13.16 -3.25
CA PRO A 19 -11.23 -12.12 -2.46
C PRO A 19 -12.04 -10.83 -2.61
N VAL A 20 -12.52 -10.30 -1.48
CA VAL A 20 -13.23 -9.02 -1.41
C VAL A 20 -12.19 -7.92 -1.22
N LEU A 21 -12.44 -6.76 -1.84
CA LEU A 21 -11.58 -5.60 -1.63
C LEU A 21 -11.65 -5.19 -0.14
N PRO A 22 -10.51 -5.01 0.55
CA PRO A 22 -10.52 -4.58 1.94
C PRO A 22 -11.28 -3.26 2.09
N CYS A 23 -12.09 -3.13 3.14
CA CYS A 23 -12.89 -1.92 3.35
C CYS A 23 -12.05 -0.64 3.48
N TRP A 24 -10.82 -0.76 3.99
CA TRP A 24 -9.85 0.32 4.11
C TRP A 24 -9.15 0.69 2.78
N PHE A 25 -9.30 -0.11 1.72
CA PHE A 25 -8.57 0.12 0.47
C PHE A 25 -8.95 1.45 -0.19
N GLY A 26 -10.24 1.82 -0.15
CA GLY A 26 -10.72 3.09 -0.68
C GLY A 26 -10.16 4.29 0.08
N GLU A 27 -10.00 4.18 1.40
CA GLU A 27 -9.40 5.23 2.23
C GLU A 27 -7.93 5.45 1.86
N ILE A 28 -7.18 4.36 1.68
CA ILE A 28 -5.80 4.44 1.17
C ILE A 28 -5.75 5.14 -0.18
N MET A 29 -6.59 4.73 -1.15
CA MET A 29 -6.60 5.35 -2.47
C MET A 29 -6.80 6.87 -2.38
N LEU A 30 -7.73 7.32 -1.54
CA LEU A 30 -8.02 8.73 -1.36
C LEU A 30 -6.84 9.49 -0.73
N ILE A 31 -6.24 8.94 0.32
CA ILE A 31 -5.08 9.54 1.00
C ILE A 31 -3.89 9.60 0.05
N ILE A 32 -3.56 8.50 -0.61
CA ILE A 32 -2.40 8.44 -1.53
C ILE A 32 -2.60 9.37 -2.72
N HIS A 33 -3.81 9.44 -3.28
CA HIS A 33 -4.11 10.40 -4.34
C HIS A 33 -3.92 11.85 -3.87
N HIS A 34 -4.34 12.16 -2.64
CA HIS A 34 -4.16 13.49 -2.05
C HIS A 34 -2.67 13.83 -1.85
N LEU A 35 -1.90 12.91 -1.26
CA LEU A 35 -0.45 13.08 -1.03
C LEU A 35 0.33 13.20 -2.35
N HIS A 36 -0.08 12.44 -3.37
CA HIS A 36 0.49 12.53 -4.71
C HIS A 36 0.24 13.92 -5.31
N ARG A 37 -0.99 14.46 -5.22
CA ARG A 37 -1.31 15.81 -5.72
C ARG A 37 -0.56 16.93 -5.02
N GLN A 38 -0.19 16.73 -3.75
CA GLN A 38 0.62 17.68 -2.99
C GLN A 38 2.12 17.54 -3.22
N GLY A 39 2.55 16.55 -4.02
CA GLY A 39 3.97 16.28 -4.27
C GLY A 39 4.70 15.68 -3.05
N VAL A 40 3.97 15.23 -2.02
CA VAL A 40 4.58 14.66 -0.80
C VAL A 40 5.35 13.39 -1.12
N LEU A 41 4.80 12.51 -1.96
CA LEU A 41 5.47 11.27 -2.36
C LEU A 41 6.78 11.57 -3.10
N ALA A 42 6.76 12.52 -4.05
CA ALA A 42 7.97 12.96 -4.75
C ALA A 42 8.99 13.60 -3.80
N GLY A 43 8.53 14.41 -2.84
CA GLY A 43 9.39 15.00 -1.82
C GLY A 43 10.03 13.95 -0.90
N ILE A 44 9.32 12.88 -0.55
CA ILE A 44 9.87 11.77 0.23
C ILE A 44 10.95 11.03 -0.57
N GLU A 45 10.69 10.73 -1.85
CA GLU A 45 11.67 10.09 -2.73
C GLU A 45 12.94 10.94 -2.92
N GLU A 46 12.78 12.26 -3.04
CA GLU A 46 13.90 13.17 -3.22
C GLU A 46 14.70 13.42 -1.93
N GLN A 47 14.02 13.54 -0.79
CA GLN A 47 14.65 13.89 0.49
C GLN A 47 15.18 12.68 1.25
N VAL A 48 14.57 11.51 1.10
CA VAL A 48 15.02 10.27 1.72
C VAL A 48 16.02 9.58 0.78
N ARG A 49 17.15 10.26 0.52
CA ARG A 49 18.26 9.68 -0.21
C ARG A 49 19.22 9.00 0.76
N PHE A 50 19.18 7.68 0.81
CA PHE A 50 20.22 6.91 1.50
C PHE A 50 21.54 7.08 0.74
N ALA A 51 22.58 7.56 1.42
CA ALA A 51 23.89 7.87 0.83
C ALA A 51 24.56 6.64 0.15
N ARG A 52 24.15 5.43 0.51
CA ARG A 52 24.62 4.18 -0.11
C ARG A 52 23.79 3.00 0.41
N GLN A 53 22.83 2.50 -0.36
CA GLN A 53 22.60 1.05 -0.47
C GLN A 53 21.51 0.74 -1.49
N ARG A 54 21.88 -0.03 -2.52
CA ARG A 54 20.95 -0.73 -3.39
C ARG A 54 20.13 -1.70 -2.51
N PHE A 55 18.89 -1.36 -2.16
CA PHE A 55 17.90 -2.34 -1.67
C PHE A 55 17.41 -3.25 -2.81
N GLY A 56 18.29 -3.63 -3.73
CA GLY A 56 17.97 -4.39 -4.93
C GLY A 56 17.15 -3.57 -5.93
N HIS A 57 15.99 -4.14 -6.34
CA HIS A 57 15.03 -3.54 -7.28
C HIS A 57 14.00 -2.64 -6.58
N TYR A 58 14.12 -2.45 -5.27
CA TYR A 58 13.18 -1.64 -4.49
C TYR A 58 13.77 -0.26 -4.18
N ASP A 59 12.89 0.73 -4.19
CA ASP A 59 13.13 2.12 -3.87
C ASP A 59 12.37 2.49 -2.58
N VAL A 60 12.67 3.65 -2.01
CA VAL A 60 12.10 4.10 -0.74
C VAL A 60 10.57 4.12 -0.79
N ILE A 61 10.00 4.50 -1.94
CA ILE A 61 8.55 4.53 -2.16
C ILE A 61 7.91 3.14 -2.00
N ASP A 62 8.59 2.05 -2.32
CA ASP A 62 8.04 0.71 -2.13
C ASP A 62 7.81 0.40 -0.64
N PHE A 63 8.74 0.83 0.21
CA PHE A 63 8.64 0.62 1.66
C PHE A 63 7.64 1.59 2.29
N VAL A 64 7.63 2.83 1.84
CA VAL A 64 6.65 3.85 2.26
C VAL A 64 5.23 3.39 1.91
N ALA A 65 5.02 2.78 0.75
CA ALA A 65 3.74 2.20 0.36
C ALA A 65 3.26 1.17 1.40
N VAL A 66 4.12 0.22 1.78
CA VAL A 66 3.79 -0.78 2.79
C VAL A 66 3.50 -0.16 4.16
N LEU A 67 4.27 0.84 4.57
CA LEU A 67 4.07 1.51 5.86
C LEU A 67 2.75 2.28 5.91
N PHE A 68 2.40 3.04 4.86
CA PHE A 68 1.10 3.69 4.76
C PHE A 68 -0.03 2.68 4.73
N GLY A 69 0.12 1.63 3.92
CA GLY A 69 -0.87 0.56 3.83
C GLY A 69 -1.14 -0.07 5.19
N TYR A 70 -0.08 -0.44 5.91
CA TYR A 70 -0.19 -1.01 7.25
C TYR A 70 -0.83 -0.02 8.23
N ALA A 71 -0.36 1.23 8.29
CA ALA A 71 -0.87 2.24 9.22
C ALA A 71 -2.36 2.54 9.03
N ILE A 72 -2.82 2.65 7.77
CA ILE A 72 -4.22 2.97 7.44
C ILE A 72 -5.10 1.72 7.57
N SER A 73 -4.58 0.54 7.25
CA SER A 73 -5.35 -0.71 7.36
C SER A 73 -5.82 -1.04 8.78
N GLY A 74 -5.12 -0.53 9.80
CA GLY A 74 -5.42 -0.80 11.21
C GLY A 74 -5.21 -2.27 11.61
N GLU A 75 -4.52 -3.07 10.77
CA GLU A 75 -4.25 -4.47 11.07
C GLU A 75 -3.33 -4.60 12.28
N ARG A 76 -3.60 -5.59 13.14
CA ARG A 76 -2.87 -5.77 14.40
C ARG A 76 -1.43 -6.24 14.20
N THR A 77 -1.16 -6.88 13.07
CA THR A 77 0.16 -7.39 12.73
C THR A 77 0.45 -7.09 11.27
N LEU A 78 1.73 -6.86 10.98
CA LEU A 78 2.20 -6.73 9.60
C LEU A 78 1.87 -7.99 8.80
N GLU A 79 1.85 -9.15 9.46
CA GLU A 79 1.48 -10.41 8.82
C GLU A 79 0.06 -10.41 8.26
N ALA A 80 -0.92 -10.04 9.08
CA ALA A 80 -2.32 -9.95 8.67
C ALA A 80 -2.51 -8.94 7.53
N PHE A 81 -1.76 -7.84 7.55
CA PHE A 81 -1.75 -6.88 6.43
C PHE A 81 -1.25 -7.53 5.13
N TYR A 82 -0.12 -8.23 5.15
CA TYR A 82 0.42 -8.89 3.95
C TYR A 82 -0.53 -9.96 3.40
N GLU A 83 -1.24 -10.70 4.25
CA GLU A 83 -2.23 -11.68 3.81
C GLU A 83 -3.44 -11.02 3.14
N ARG A 84 -3.95 -9.94 3.73
CA ARG A 84 -5.11 -9.21 3.20
C ARG A 84 -4.80 -8.44 1.92
N ILE A 85 -3.58 -7.92 1.79
CA ILE A 85 -3.17 -7.19 0.58
C ILE A 85 -2.70 -8.12 -0.53
N ALA A 86 -2.31 -9.37 -0.25
CA ALA A 86 -1.75 -10.28 -1.26
C ALA A 86 -2.61 -10.40 -2.55
N PRO A 87 -3.96 -10.54 -2.49
CA PRO A 87 -4.80 -10.58 -3.70
C PRO A 87 -4.83 -9.26 -4.47
N TRP A 88 -4.49 -8.15 -3.80
CA TRP A 88 -4.61 -6.77 -4.28
C TRP A 88 -3.26 -6.06 -4.39
N ALA A 89 -2.15 -6.80 -4.30
CA ALA A 89 -0.81 -6.23 -4.19
C ALA A 89 -0.43 -5.40 -5.42
N SER A 90 -0.76 -5.85 -6.62
CA SER A 90 -0.49 -5.10 -7.85
C SER A 90 -1.32 -3.80 -7.94
N PRO A 91 -2.67 -3.84 -7.80
CA PRO A 91 -3.46 -2.62 -7.73
C PRO A 91 -3.02 -1.64 -6.64
N PHE A 92 -2.61 -2.16 -5.48
CA PHE A 92 -2.11 -1.36 -4.38
C PHE A 92 -0.81 -0.64 -4.70
N MET A 93 0.20 -1.37 -5.21
CA MET A 93 1.50 -0.78 -5.53
C MET A 93 1.38 0.22 -6.69
N ALA A 94 0.44 0.01 -7.61
CA ALA A 94 0.17 0.94 -8.70
C ALA A 94 -0.29 2.33 -8.21
N LEU A 95 -0.91 2.43 -7.02
CA LEU A 95 -1.25 3.74 -6.41
C LEU A 95 -0.02 4.59 -6.12
N PHE A 96 1.12 3.94 -5.92
CA PHE A 96 2.41 4.56 -5.65
C PHE A 96 3.30 4.60 -6.91
N GLY A 97 2.78 4.20 -8.08
CA GLY A 97 3.56 4.10 -9.32
C GLY A 97 4.58 2.95 -9.32
N ARG A 98 4.32 1.88 -8.56
CA ARG A 98 5.24 0.74 -8.40
C ARG A 98 4.55 -0.57 -8.79
N ASP A 99 5.35 -1.57 -9.14
CA ASP A 99 4.85 -2.87 -9.61
C ASP A 99 5.01 -4.02 -8.60
N ARG A 100 5.83 -3.83 -7.56
CA ARG A 100 6.29 -4.92 -6.69
C ARG A 100 6.12 -4.58 -5.23
N LEU A 101 5.35 -5.41 -4.52
CA LEU A 101 5.24 -5.34 -3.07
C LEU A 101 6.54 -5.90 -2.46
N PRO A 102 7.28 -5.12 -1.65
CA PRO A 102 8.49 -5.62 -1.03
C PRO A 102 8.17 -6.74 -0.05
N ALA A 103 9.04 -7.74 0.05
CA ALA A 103 8.86 -8.82 1.01
C ALA A 103 9.09 -8.34 2.45
N ARG A 104 8.47 -9.01 3.44
CA ARG A 104 8.64 -8.69 4.87
C ARG A 104 10.12 -8.62 5.30
N SER A 105 10.96 -9.54 4.82
CA SER A 105 12.40 -9.54 5.11
C SER A 105 13.14 -8.34 4.52
N THR A 106 12.68 -7.84 3.38
CA THR A 106 13.24 -6.65 2.73
C THR A 106 12.82 -5.39 3.49
N LEU A 107 11.55 -5.31 3.92
CA LEU A 107 11.07 -4.23 4.78
C LEU A 107 11.83 -4.21 6.12
N SER A 108 12.01 -5.36 6.76
CA SER A 108 12.76 -5.44 8.02
C SER A 108 14.20 -4.94 7.86
N ARG A 109 14.89 -5.35 6.78
CA ARG A 109 16.23 -4.82 6.45
C ARG A 109 16.22 -3.32 6.18
N PHE A 110 15.20 -2.81 5.50
CA PHE A 110 15.04 -1.38 5.26
C PHE A 110 14.88 -0.61 6.57
N LEU A 111 14.00 -1.10 7.46
CA LEU A 111 13.81 -0.52 8.79
C LEU A 111 15.07 -0.59 9.66
N ALA A 112 15.84 -1.68 9.58
CA ALA A 112 17.10 -1.81 10.30
C ALA A 112 18.21 -0.90 9.76
N ALA A 113 18.12 -0.49 8.50
CA ALA A 113 19.07 0.40 7.84
C ALA A 113 18.67 1.89 7.93
N LEU A 114 17.43 2.19 8.35
CA LEU A 114 17.06 3.52 8.82
C LEU A 114 17.79 3.77 10.13
N ASP A 115 18.95 4.41 10.04
CA ASP A 115 19.77 4.76 11.21
C ASP A 115 18.96 5.63 12.19
N GLN A 116 18.96 5.23 13.46
CA GLN A 116 18.27 5.88 14.59
C GLN A 116 18.57 7.39 14.62
N ALA A 117 19.82 7.79 14.30
CA ALA A 117 20.25 9.18 14.25
C ALA A 117 19.55 10.02 13.15
N THR A 118 19.12 9.40 12.05
CA THR A 118 18.44 10.11 10.94
C THR A 118 16.95 10.36 11.26
N VAL A 119 16.32 9.47 12.02
CA VAL A 119 14.93 9.63 12.46
C VAL A 119 14.83 10.64 13.61
N GLU A 120 15.74 10.57 14.59
CA GLU A 120 15.75 11.47 15.76
C GLU A 120 16.13 12.92 15.40
N SER A 121 17.04 13.13 14.45
CA SER A 121 17.41 14.49 14.00
C SER A 121 16.28 15.24 13.28
N ARG A 122 15.27 14.53 12.74
CA ARG A 122 14.07 15.14 12.14
C ARG A 122 12.91 15.32 13.12
N ALA A 123 12.82 14.50 14.18
CA ALA A 123 11.83 14.68 15.24
C ALA A 123 12.09 15.92 16.12
N LEU A 124 13.34 16.42 16.15
CA LEU A 124 13.75 17.65 16.84
C LEU A 124 13.45 18.95 16.06
N CYS A 125 12.96 18.87 14.82
CA CYS A 125 12.65 20.04 13.98
C CYS A 125 11.15 20.25 13.69
N PHE A 126 10.26 19.54 14.41
CA PHE A 126 8.83 19.83 14.44
C PHE A 126 8.41 20.35 15.81
#